data_AF-A0A9P5N142-F1
#
_entry.id   AF-A0A9P5N142-F1
#
_cell.length_a   1.000
_cell.length_b   1.000
_cell.length_c   1.000
_cell.angle_alpha   90.00
_cell.angle_beta   90.00
_cell.angle_gamma   90.00
#
_symmetry.space_group_name_H-M   'P 1'
#
loop_
_entity.id
_entity.type
_entity.pdbx_description
1 polymer ?
#
loop_
_entity_poly.entity_id
_entity_poly.type
_entity_poly.pdbx_seq_one_letter_code
_entity_poly.pdbx_strand_id
1 'polypeptide(L)'
;MFPTLARLSKASRLPLTPKRGNKDYYKGTRQAYLPGGHRTGAPGKHVVRGKAKYRLLDENVRFFVAPPVEEINGSMLRPYVDLSARLTSAQKREIFGKLPRGGMSGEYYYQKAPRRDIPEDLSQP
;
A
#
# COMPACT_ATOMS: atom_id res chain seq x y z
N MET A 1 20.36 26.61 -22.18
CA MET A 1 21.02 25.28 -22.24
C MET A 1 21.09 24.89 -23.70
N PHE A 2 22.29 24.92 -24.30
CA PHE A 2 22.48 24.58 -25.71
C PHE A 2 22.53 23.06 -25.88
N PRO A 3 21.73 22.44 -26.75
CA PRO A 3 21.82 21.00 -27.00
C PRO A 3 23.17 20.68 -27.64
N THR A 4 23.90 19.75 -27.04
CA THR A 4 25.21 19.29 -27.51
C THR A 4 25.10 18.63 -28.90
N LEU A 5 26.08 18.93 -29.76
CA LEU A 5 26.18 18.51 -31.16
C LEU A 5 25.91 17.00 -31.37
N ALA A 6 25.13 16.67 -32.41
CA ALA A 6 24.71 15.32 -32.81
C ALA A 6 25.86 14.33 -33.15
N ARG A 7 27.13 14.71 -32.96
CA ARG A 7 28.34 13.95 -33.30
C ARG A 7 28.92 13.11 -32.14
N LEU A 8 28.52 13.34 -30.89
CA LEU A 8 28.90 12.50 -29.74
C LEU A 8 27.86 11.38 -29.47
N SER A 9 27.11 11.00 -30.52
CA SER A 9 25.78 10.36 -30.44
C SER A 9 25.76 8.83 -30.44
N LYS A 10 26.92 8.16 -30.50
CA LYS A 10 26.97 6.73 -30.84
C LYS A 10 27.50 5.86 -29.71
N ALA A 11 26.71 5.78 -28.64
CA ALA A 11 26.56 4.60 -27.79
C ALA A 11 25.41 4.85 -26.79
N SER A 12 24.15 4.79 -27.22
CA SER A 12 23.05 4.86 -26.26
C SER A 12 22.97 3.52 -25.51
N ARG A 13 23.72 3.38 -24.42
CA ARG A 13 23.55 2.30 -23.43
C ARG A 13 22.34 2.57 -22.51
N LEU A 14 21.40 3.39 -22.96
CA LEU A 14 20.21 3.74 -22.22
C LEU A 14 19.27 2.53 -22.15
N PRO A 15 18.60 2.30 -21.02
CA PRO A 15 17.64 1.20 -20.91
C PRO A 15 16.49 1.40 -21.91
N LEU A 16 16.11 0.32 -22.57
CA LEU A 16 14.96 0.32 -23.47
C LEU A 16 13.68 0.68 -22.70
N THR A 17 12.90 1.61 -23.23
CA THR A 17 11.56 1.95 -22.73
C THR A 17 10.51 1.19 -23.55
N PRO A 18 9.26 1.06 -23.08
CA PRO A 18 8.19 0.41 -23.84
C PRO A 18 7.90 1.04 -25.22
N LYS A 19 8.46 2.22 -25.52
CA LYS A 19 8.25 2.96 -26.77
C LYS A 19 9.42 2.88 -27.75
N ARG A 20 10.53 2.19 -27.39
CA ARG A 20 11.78 2.17 -28.17
C ARG A 20 12.06 0.84 -28.89
N GLY A 21 11.26 -0.21 -28.66
CA GLY A 21 11.41 -1.52 -29.30
C GLY A 21 10.52 -1.72 -30.53
N ASN A 22 10.72 -2.83 -31.24
CA ASN A 22 9.88 -3.24 -32.38
C ASN A 22 8.60 -3.95 -31.90
N LYS A 23 7.75 -4.41 -32.83
CA LYS A 23 6.43 -5.05 -32.57
C LYS A 23 6.46 -6.18 -31.53
N ASP A 24 7.53 -6.98 -31.49
CA ASP A 24 7.65 -8.12 -30.57
C ASP A 24 8.21 -7.74 -29.20
N TYR A 25 8.63 -6.48 -29.02
CA TYR A 25 9.20 -6.01 -27.76
C TYR A 25 8.08 -5.57 -26.81
N TYR A 26 7.83 -6.39 -25.78
CA TYR A 26 6.95 -6.02 -24.67
C TYR A 26 7.74 -5.74 -23.39
N LYS A 27 7.49 -4.58 -22.78
CA LYS A 27 8.02 -4.22 -21.46
C LYS A 27 6.89 -3.75 -20.55
N GLY A 28 6.69 -4.46 -19.43
CA GLY A 28 5.67 -4.12 -18.43
C GLY A 28 6.00 -2.86 -17.61
N THR A 29 4.97 -2.24 -17.05
CA THR A 29 5.03 -0.97 -16.28
C THR A 29 4.86 -1.16 -14.78
N ARG A 30 5.20 -2.35 -14.24
CA ARG A 30 5.07 -2.68 -12.81
C ARG A 30 3.65 -2.56 -12.25
N GLN A 31 2.61 -2.75 -13.07
CA GLN A 31 1.22 -2.76 -12.58
C GLN A 31 0.99 -3.80 -11.47
N ALA A 32 1.76 -4.89 -11.45
CA ALA A 32 1.74 -5.93 -10.40
C ALA A 32 2.38 -5.52 -9.06
N TYR A 33 2.80 -4.27 -8.87
CA TYR A 33 3.43 -3.78 -7.64
C TYR A 33 2.48 -2.84 -6.89
N LEU A 34 2.52 -2.89 -5.56
CA LEU A 34 1.89 -1.84 -4.75
C LEU A 34 2.67 -0.52 -4.88
N PRO A 35 1.99 0.63 -4.70
CA PRO A 35 2.68 1.90 -4.52
C PRO A 35 3.72 1.78 -3.39
N GLY A 36 4.99 1.99 -3.72
CA GLY A 36 6.11 1.92 -2.75
C GLY A 36 6.44 0.53 -2.19
N GLY A 37 5.83 -0.56 -2.70
CA GLY A 37 5.84 -1.84 -1.98
C GLY A 37 6.11 -3.09 -2.81
N HIS A 38 5.71 -4.22 -2.23
CA HIS A 38 5.95 -5.56 -2.74
C HIS A 38 5.13 -5.88 -3.99
N ARG A 39 5.59 -6.91 -4.71
CA ARG A 39 4.91 -7.45 -5.89
C ARG A 39 3.76 -8.36 -5.45
N THR A 40 2.55 -8.07 -5.92
CA THR A 40 1.32 -8.85 -5.64
C THR A 40 0.97 -9.85 -6.73
N GLY A 41 1.66 -9.79 -7.87
CA GLY A 41 1.44 -10.72 -8.98
C GLY A 41 0.50 -10.15 -10.05
N ALA A 42 0.22 -10.95 -11.07
CA ALA A 42 -0.67 -10.55 -12.16
C ALA A 42 -2.14 -10.78 -11.77
N PRO A 43 -3.06 -9.90 -12.18
CA PRO A 43 -4.49 -10.00 -11.82
C PRO A 43 -5.23 -11.13 -12.55
N GLY A 44 -4.54 -11.93 -13.37
CA GLY A 44 -5.15 -12.90 -14.25
C GLY A 44 -4.12 -13.72 -15.02
N LYS A 45 -4.61 -14.55 -15.94
CA LYS A 45 -3.80 -15.50 -16.71
C LYS A 45 -4.09 -15.38 -18.21
N HIS A 46 -3.05 -15.51 -19.03
CA HIS A 46 -3.20 -15.65 -20.47
C HIS A 46 -3.81 -17.01 -20.81
N VAL A 47 -4.81 -17.01 -21.70
CA VAL A 47 -5.50 -18.22 -22.12
C VAL A 47 -4.97 -18.62 -23.50
N VAL A 48 -4.36 -19.81 -23.57
CA VAL A 48 -3.74 -20.31 -24.81
C VAL A 48 -4.77 -20.80 -25.82
N ARG A 49 -5.87 -21.40 -25.34
CA ARG A 49 -6.96 -21.94 -26.17
C ARG A 49 -8.31 -21.41 -25.68
N GLY A 50 -9.00 -20.66 -26.53
CA GLY A 50 -10.31 -20.06 -26.21
C GLY A 50 -10.57 -18.74 -26.96
N LYS A 51 -11.80 -18.21 -26.83
CA LYS A 51 -12.21 -16.92 -27.42
C LYS A 51 -11.57 -15.72 -26.71
N ALA A 52 -11.48 -15.77 -25.38
CA ALA A 52 -10.80 -14.74 -24.59
C ALA A 52 -9.30 -15.02 -24.52
N LYS A 53 -8.46 -14.01 -24.78
CA LYS A 53 -6.98 -14.12 -24.74
C LYS A 53 -6.37 -13.91 -23.35
N TYR A 54 -7.12 -13.29 -22.44
CA TYR A 54 -6.74 -13.08 -21.05
C TYR A 54 -7.97 -13.26 -20.16
N ARG A 55 -7.81 -13.94 -19.03
CA ARG A 55 -8.86 -14.15 -18.03
C ARG A 55 -8.46 -13.47 -16.73
N LEU A 56 -9.29 -12.55 -16.24
CA LEU A 56 -9.15 -11.96 -14.91
C LEU A 56 -9.56 -12.97 -13.84
N LEU A 57 -8.83 -12.96 -12.73
CA LEU A 57 -9.12 -13.76 -11.55
C LEU A 57 -9.43 -12.79 -10.42
N ASP A 58 -10.70 -12.65 -10.06
CA ASP A 58 -11.16 -11.63 -9.11
C ASP A 58 -10.44 -11.74 -7.75
N GLU A 59 -10.09 -12.95 -7.34
CA GLU A 59 -9.27 -13.25 -6.15
C GLU A 59 -7.90 -12.57 -6.14
N ASN A 60 -7.32 -12.33 -7.32
CA ASN A 60 -6.00 -11.69 -7.50
C ASN A 60 -6.12 -10.21 -7.87
N VAL A 61 -7.32 -9.71 -8.11
CA VAL A 61 -7.55 -8.30 -8.40
C VAL A 61 -7.48 -7.53 -7.09
N ARG A 62 -6.69 -6.46 -7.08
CA ARG A 62 -6.56 -5.60 -5.91
C ARG A 62 -7.79 -4.71 -5.80
N PHE A 63 -8.33 -4.62 -4.60
CA PHE A 63 -9.33 -3.65 -4.19
C PHE A 63 -8.80 -2.87 -2.98
N PHE A 64 -9.18 -1.60 -2.89
CA PHE A 64 -8.83 -0.74 -1.76
C PHE A 64 -10.09 -0.57 -0.92
N VAL A 65 -10.08 -1.13 0.28
CA VAL A 65 -11.21 -0.99 1.21
C VAL A 65 -11.10 0.37 1.88
N ALA A 66 -12.15 1.17 1.72
CA ALA A 66 -12.32 2.44 2.41
C ALA A 66 -13.47 2.33 3.43
N PRO A 67 -13.42 3.07 4.54
CA PRO A 67 -14.57 3.22 5.43
C PRO A 67 -15.79 3.83 4.71
N PRO A 68 -17.01 3.67 5.24
CA PRO A 68 -18.20 4.34 4.73
C PRO A 68 -17.98 5.85 4.60
N VAL A 69 -18.55 6.45 3.55
CA VAL A 69 -18.33 7.86 3.22
C VAL A 69 -18.89 8.77 4.32
N GLU A 70 -19.97 8.35 4.96
CA GLU A 70 -20.63 9.04 6.07
C GLU A 70 -19.70 9.16 7.28
N GLU A 71 -18.97 8.08 7.61
CA GLU A 71 -18.00 8.08 8.70
C GLU A 71 -16.79 8.97 8.39
N ILE A 72 -16.30 8.94 7.15
CA ILE A 72 -15.18 9.78 6.70
C ILE A 72 -15.57 11.26 6.83
N ASN A 73 -16.76 11.62 6.36
CA ASN A 73 -17.26 13.00 6.38
C ASN A 73 -17.64 13.48 7.78
N GLY A 74 -18.14 12.58 8.63
CA GLY A 74 -18.45 12.86 10.03
C GLY A 74 -17.22 12.92 10.93
N SER A 75 -16.06 12.42 10.48
CA SER A 75 -14.85 12.43 11.29
C SER A 75 -14.30 13.85 11.46
N MET A 76 -13.84 14.16 12.67
CA MET A 76 -13.11 15.39 12.97
C MET A 76 -11.64 15.34 12.52
N LEU A 77 -11.17 14.19 12.02
CA LEU A 77 -9.79 13.98 11.64
C LEU A 77 -9.49 14.71 10.32
N ARG A 78 -8.37 15.44 10.30
CA ARG A 78 -7.88 16.17 9.13
C ARG A 78 -6.49 15.67 8.75
N PRO A 79 -6.10 15.79 7.46
CA PRO A 79 -4.76 15.38 7.02
C PRO A 79 -3.62 16.19 7.64
N TYR A 80 -3.94 17.37 8.19
CA TYR A 80 -2.98 18.26 8.84
C TYR A 80 -3.47 18.65 10.24
N VAL A 81 -2.53 19.05 11.07
CA VAL A 81 -2.75 19.54 12.43
C VAL A 81 -2.41 21.02 12.48
N ASP A 82 -3.10 21.78 13.34
CA ASP A 82 -2.81 23.19 13.57
C ASP A 82 -1.40 23.37 14.18
N LEU A 83 -0.67 24.39 13.73
CA LEU A 83 0.70 24.67 14.20
C LEU A 83 0.76 25.06 15.69
N SER A 84 -0.32 25.61 16.23
CA SER A 84 -0.43 25.99 17.64
C SER A 84 -0.72 24.79 18.55
N ALA A 85 -1.21 23.68 18.00
CA ALA A 85 -1.51 22.48 18.77
C ALA A 85 -0.22 21.78 19.23
N ARG A 86 0.19 22.06 20.47
CA ARG A 86 1.35 21.42 21.11
C ARG A 86 0.89 20.31 22.04
N LEU A 87 1.46 19.11 21.86
CA LEU A 87 1.25 18.00 22.78
C LEU A 87 1.84 18.33 24.16
N THR A 88 1.08 18.07 25.21
CA THR A 88 1.56 18.13 26.59
C THR A 88 2.60 17.03 26.87
N SER A 89 3.41 17.20 27.90
CA SER A 89 4.42 16.18 28.30
C SER A 89 3.79 14.82 28.64
N ALA A 90 2.57 14.81 29.18
CA ALA A 90 1.81 13.60 29.45
C ALA A 90 1.37 12.92 28.15
N GLN A 91 0.78 13.67 27.22
CA GLN A 91 0.36 13.16 25.91
C GLN A 91 1.54 12.65 25.07
N LYS A 92 2.69 13.33 25.12
CA LYS A 92 3.92 12.84 24.48
C LYS A 92 4.37 11.50 25.06
N ARG A 93 4.25 11.31 26.38
CA ARG A 93 4.59 10.04 27.04
C ARG A 93 3.61 8.93 26.70
N GLU A 94 2.35 9.27 26.42
CA GLU A 94 1.33 8.31 25.98
C GLU A 94 1.56 7.87 24.52
N ILE A 95 1.74 8.83 23.61
CA ILE A 95 1.95 8.58 22.17
C ILE A 95 3.29 7.90 21.90
N PHE A 96 4.36 8.39 22.52
CA PHE A 96 5.71 7.84 22.38
C PHE A 96 6.07 6.94 23.57
N GLY A 97 5.07 6.27 24.17
CA GLY A 97 5.27 5.37 25.29
C GLY A 97 6.49 4.48 25.08
N LYS A 98 7.31 4.31 26.13
CA LYS A 98 8.44 3.39 26.07
C LYS A 98 7.89 2.02 25.73
N LEU A 99 8.21 1.52 24.53
CA LEU A 99 7.95 0.13 24.21
C LEU A 99 8.56 -0.72 25.34
N PRO A 100 7.83 -1.73 25.83
CA PRO A 100 8.35 -2.60 26.88
C PRO A 100 9.69 -3.20 26.44
N ARG A 101 10.63 -3.36 27.38
CA ARG A 101 11.88 -4.08 27.11
C ARG A 101 11.51 -5.50 26.67
N GLY A 102 11.87 -5.86 25.44
CA GLY A 102 11.47 -7.13 24.81
C GLY A 102 10.44 -7.01 23.69
N GLY A 103 9.93 -5.80 23.39
CA GLY A 103 8.96 -5.57 22.31
C GLY A 103 7.51 -5.87 22.72
N MET A 104 6.55 -5.67 21.80
CA MET A 104 5.14 -5.94 22.07
C MET A 104 4.88 -7.46 22.12
N SER A 105 4.96 -8.04 23.33
CA SER A 105 4.57 -9.43 23.58
C SER A 105 3.05 -9.56 23.68
N GLY A 106 2.54 -10.78 23.45
CA GLY A 106 1.12 -11.10 23.65
C GLY A 106 0.66 -10.84 25.10
N GLU A 107 1.52 -11.13 26.10
CA GLU A 107 1.25 -10.83 27.51
C GLU A 107 1.10 -9.33 27.77
N TYR A 108 1.98 -8.51 27.17
CA TYR A 108 1.91 -7.05 27.31
C TYR A 108 0.61 -6.51 26.69
N TYR A 109 0.23 -7.02 25.51
CA TYR A 109 -1.04 -6.69 24.89
C TYR A 109 -2.21 -7.10 25.79
N TYR A 110 -2.22 -8.32 26.32
CA TYR A 110 -3.28 -8.81 27.21
C TYR A 110 -3.46 -7.96 28.47
N GLN A 111 -2.37 -7.46 29.06
CA GLN A 111 -2.42 -6.59 30.23
C GLN A 111 -2.96 -5.19 29.93
N LYS A 112 -2.73 -4.67 28.72
CA LYS A 112 -3.08 -3.29 28.32
C LYS A 112 -4.37 -3.19 27.54
N ALA A 113 -4.78 -4.24 26.85
CA ALA A 113 -5.99 -4.25 26.07
C ALA A 113 -7.20 -4.02 26.98
N PRO A 114 -8.12 -3.11 26.63
CA PRO A 114 -9.36 -2.95 27.37
C PRO A 114 -10.13 -4.26 27.30
N ARG A 115 -10.51 -4.79 28.47
CA ARG A 115 -11.40 -5.96 28.55
C ARG A 115 -12.75 -5.52 28.05
N ARG A 116 -13.12 -5.99 26.85
CA ARG A 116 -14.51 -5.93 26.41
C ARG A 116 -15.19 -7.16 27.01
N ASP A 117 -16.26 -6.94 27.75
CA ASP A 117 -17.14 -8.03 28.12
C ASP A 117 -17.66 -8.65 26.82
N ILE A 118 -17.52 -9.97 26.71
CA ILE A 118 -18.04 -10.71 25.56
C ILE A 118 -19.56 -10.51 25.59
N PRO A 119 -20.20 -10.05 24.51
CA PRO A 119 -21.66 -10.01 24.45
C PRO A 119 -22.19 -11.42 24.77
N GLU A 120 -23.12 -11.53 25.73
CA GLU A 120 -23.62 -12.82 26.25
C GLU A 120 -24.06 -13.78 25.13
N ASP A 121 -24.47 -13.26 23.97
CA ASP A 121 -24.87 -14.00 22.77
C ASP A 121 -23.78 -14.91 22.16
N LEU A 122 -22.49 -14.71 22.47
CA LEU A 122 -21.37 -15.53 21.99
C LEU A 122 -20.79 -16.46 23.07
N SER A 123 -21.40 -16.50 24.25
CA SER A 123 -20.90 -17.26 25.41
C SER A 123 -21.48 -18.68 25.54
N GLN A 124 -22.38 -19.10 24.65
CA GLN A 124 -22.91 -20.46 24.63
C GLN A 124 -22.25 -21.31 23.53
N PRO A 125 -21.95 -22.59 23.83
CA PRO A 125 -21.28 -23.51 22.90
C PRO A 125 -22.13 -23.88 21.67
#